data_AF-A0A8T3M025-F1
#
_entry.id   AF-A0A8T3M025-F1
#
_cell.length_a   1.000
_cell.length_b   1.000
_cell.length_c   1.000
_cell.angle_alpha   90.00
_cell.angle_beta   90.00
_cell.angle_gamma   90.00
#
_symmetry.space_group_name_H-M   'P 1'
#
loop_
_entity.id
_entity.type
_entity.pdbx_description
1 polymer ?
#
loop_
_entity_poly.entity_id
_entity_poly.type
_entity_poly.pdbx_seq_one_letter_code
_entity_poly.pdbx_strand_id
1 'polypeptide(L)'
;MPPWLIWFPLLALVNLLVFIAIRGRWGKSVLALAVAAVAGVVIGDQVGGRTGLEVLRIGDMHLVAASVGAQVLMLAVSLLSALGPIRVEK
;
A
#
# COMPACT_ATOMS: atom_id res chain seq x y z
N MET A 1 -14.09 7.36 -18.36
CA MET A 1 -13.60 6.56 -17.20
C MET A 1 -13.10 7.55 -16.17
N PRO A 2 -13.53 7.43 -14.91
CA PRO A 2 -13.05 8.34 -13.89
C PRO A 2 -11.51 8.28 -13.76
N PRO A 3 -10.80 9.42 -13.74
CA PRO A 3 -9.33 9.45 -13.72
C PRO A 3 -8.71 8.63 -12.57
N TRP A 4 -9.38 8.59 -11.42
CA TRP A 4 -8.94 7.83 -10.23
C TRP A 4 -8.77 6.34 -10.49
N LEU A 5 -9.49 5.76 -11.45
CA LEU A 5 -9.42 4.33 -11.75
C LEU A 5 -8.05 3.89 -12.29
N ILE A 6 -7.27 4.82 -12.84
CA ILE A 6 -5.94 4.56 -13.39
C ILE A 6 -4.87 4.87 -12.35
N TRP A 7 -4.99 6.01 -11.67
CA TRP A 7 -3.96 6.50 -10.74
C TRP A 7 -3.79 5.63 -9.50
N PHE A 8 -4.89 5.12 -8.92
CA PHE A 8 -4.85 4.31 -7.71
C PHE A 8 -4.11 2.97 -7.91
N PRO A 9 -4.46 2.13 -8.90
CA PRO A 9 -3.74 0.88 -9.12
C PRO A 9 -2.30 1.11 -9.59
N LEU A 10 -2.04 2.17 -10.37
CA LEU A 10 -0.68 2.52 -10.78
C LEU A 10 0.19 2.90 -9.57
N LEU A 11 -0.31 3.75 -8.67
CA LEU A 11 0.41 4.14 -7.46
C LEU A 11 0.59 2.96 -6.51
N ALA A 12 -0.42 2.09 -6.39
CA ALA A 12 -0.32 0.87 -5.61
C ALA A 12 0.75 -0.07 -6.17
N LEU A 13 0.82 -0.22 -7.50
CA LEU A 13 1.84 -1.03 -8.17
C LEU A 13 3.24 -0.46 -7.94
N VAL A 14 3.43 0.87 -8.08
CA VAL A 14 4.71 1.52 -7.78
C VAL A 14 5.11 1.28 -6.33
N ASN A 15 4.19 1.49 -5.38
CA ASN A 15 4.46 1.25 -3.96
C ASN A 15 4.80 -0.21 -3.67
N LEU A 16 4.08 -1.14 -4.28
CA LEU A 16 4.35 -2.57 -4.16
C LEU A 16 5.75 -2.92 -4.68
N LEU A 17 6.13 -2.42 -5.86
CA LEU A 17 7.45 -2.66 -6.44
C LEU A 17 8.56 -2.06 -5.57
N VAL A 18 8.39 -0.83 -5.08
CA VAL A 18 9.34 -0.19 -4.15
C VAL A 18 9.47 -1.01 -2.87
N PHE A 19 8.36 -1.44 -2.29
CA PHE A 19 8.36 -2.24 -1.06
C PHE A 19 9.08 -3.59 -1.26
N ILE A 20 8.81 -4.27 -2.37
CA ILE A 20 9.47 -5.54 -2.72
C ILE A 20 10.96 -5.33 -2.99
N ALA A 21 11.33 -4.27 -3.72
CA ALA A 21 12.72 -3.92 -4.03
C ALA A 21 13.53 -3.66 -2.75
N ILE A 22 12.99 -2.90 -1.79
CA ILE A 22 13.63 -2.66 -0.50
C ILE A 22 13.80 -3.96 0.30
N ARG A 23 12.82 -4.87 0.20
CA ARG A 23 12.77 -6.07 1.03
C ARG A 23 13.48 -7.29 0.43
N GLY A 24 13.82 -7.24 -0.86
CA GLY A 24 14.53 -8.29 -1.59
C GLY A 24 13.81 -9.64 -1.66
N ARG A 25 12.50 -9.70 -1.36
CA ARG A 25 11.77 -10.96 -1.14
C ARG A 25 10.52 -11.04 -2.01
N TRP A 26 10.58 -11.85 -3.05
CA TRP A 26 9.43 -12.28 -3.86
C TRP A 26 8.91 -13.60 -3.30
N GLY A 27 7.91 -13.55 -2.42
CA GLY A 27 7.38 -14.74 -1.75
C GLY A 27 5.87 -14.90 -1.91
N LYS A 28 5.30 -15.92 -1.25
CA LYS A 28 3.85 -16.20 -1.22
C LYS A 28 2.99 -15.02 -0.72
N SER A 29 3.61 -14.03 -0.05
CA SER A 29 2.94 -12.84 0.45
C SER A 29 2.71 -11.74 -0.59
N VAL A 30 3.22 -11.85 -1.83
CA VAL A 30 3.11 -10.77 -2.83
C VAL A 30 1.65 -10.41 -3.12
N LEU A 31 0.74 -11.39 -3.20
CA LEU A 31 -0.67 -11.11 -3.43
C LEU A 31 -1.31 -10.36 -2.24
N ALA A 32 -0.98 -10.75 -1.01
CA ALA A 32 -1.44 -10.05 0.19
C ALA A 32 -0.89 -8.61 0.26
N LEU A 33 0.38 -8.42 -0.12
CA LEU A 33 1.00 -7.11 -0.22
C LEU A 33 0.36 -6.24 -1.32
N ALA A 34 -0.02 -6.83 -2.45
CA ALA A 34 -0.71 -6.11 -3.52
C ALA A 34 -2.08 -5.60 -3.05
N VAL A 35 -2.86 -6.44 -2.37
CA VAL A 35 -4.14 -6.03 -1.76
C VAL A 35 -3.91 -4.94 -0.71
N ALA A 36 -2.89 -5.09 0.13
CA ALA A 36 -2.51 -4.08 1.12
C ALA A 36 -2.08 -2.76 0.48
N ALA A 37 -1.34 -2.80 -0.63
CA ALA A 37 -0.92 -1.61 -1.34
C ALA A 37 -2.14 -0.83 -1.86
N VAL A 38 -3.09 -1.51 -2.52
CA VAL A 38 -4.31 -0.88 -3.03
C VAL A 38 -5.15 -0.31 -1.89
N ALA A 39 -5.39 -1.09 -0.83
CA ALA A 39 -6.15 -0.64 0.33
C ALA A 39 -5.47 0.55 1.02
N GLY A 40 -4.15 0.52 1.18
CA GLY A 40 -3.40 1.60 1.81
C GLY A 40 -3.36 2.87 0.98
N VAL A 41 -3.32 2.78 -0.36
CA VAL A 41 -3.49 3.95 -1.25
C VAL A 41 -4.85 4.61 -1.02
N VAL A 42 -5.93 3.82 -0.99
CA VAL A 42 -7.30 4.34 -0.79
C VAL A 42 -7.45 5.00 0.58
N ILE A 43 -7.01 4.31 1.64
CA ILE A 43 -7.11 4.82 3.00
C ILE A 43 -6.23 6.07 3.15
N GLY A 44 -5.01 6.04 2.63
CA GLY A 44 -4.06 7.15 2.72
C GLY A 44 -4.55 8.40 1.98
N ASP A 45 -5.17 8.25 0.81
CA ASP A 45 -5.75 9.39 0.08
C ASP A 45 -6.89 10.06 0.87
N GLN A 46 -7.80 9.25 1.45
CA GLN A 46 -8.89 9.73 2.29
C GLN A 46 -8.38 10.43 3.57
N VAL A 47 -7.32 9.90 4.18
CA VAL A 47 -6.66 10.54 5.33
C VAL A 47 -6.00 11.85 4.90
N GLY A 48 -5.36 11.91 3.73
CA GLY A 48 -4.77 13.11 3.16
C GLY A 48 -5.78 14.24 3.00
N GLY A 49 -6.96 13.94 2.45
CA GLY A 49 -8.05 14.90 2.30
C GLY A 49 -8.62 15.43 3.62
N ARG A 50 -8.54 14.65 4.70
CA ARG A 50 -9.02 15.05 6.04
C ARG A 50 -7.99 15.83 6.86
N THR A 51 -6.71 15.59 6.59
CA THR A 51 -5.60 16.17 7.37
C THR A 51 -5.03 17.44 6.73
N GLY A 52 -5.47 17.79 5.52
CA GLY A 52 -4.93 18.94 4.79
C GLY A 52 -3.46 18.75 4.38
N LEU A 53 -3.01 17.50 4.27
CA LEU A 53 -1.66 17.15 3.84
C LEU A 53 -1.49 17.40 2.33
N GLU A 54 -1.27 18.67 1.96
CA GLU A 54 -1.11 19.11 0.56
C GLU A 54 0.33 19.01 0.03
N VAL A 55 1.18 18.18 0.66
CA VAL A 55 2.62 18.10 0.33
C VAL A 55 2.87 17.80 -1.16
N LEU A 56 2.07 16.91 -1.76
CA LEU A 56 2.09 16.66 -3.20
C LEU A 56 0.74 16.08 -3.65
N ARG A 57 0.03 16.79 -4.53
CA ARG A 57 -1.19 16.33 -5.21
C ARG A 57 -0.93 16.16 -6.70
N ILE A 58 -1.46 15.08 -7.29
CA ILE A 58 -1.64 14.95 -8.74
C ILE A 58 -3.13 14.83 -9.00
N GLY A 59 -3.69 15.81 -9.70
CA GLY A 59 -5.13 15.94 -9.87
C GLY A 59 -5.81 16.08 -8.51
N ASP A 60 -6.71 15.14 -8.19
CA ASP A 60 -7.44 15.12 -6.91
C ASP A 60 -6.77 14.26 -5.82
N MET A 61 -5.73 13.49 -6.18
CA MET A 61 -5.14 12.47 -5.31
C MET A 61 -3.96 13.00 -4.49
N HIS A 62 -3.98 12.75 -3.17
CA HIS A 62 -2.93 13.11 -2.22
C HIS A 62 -1.83 12.05 -2.22
N LEU A 63 -0.87 12.19 -3.15
CA LEU A 63 0.16 11.18 -3.42
C LEU A 63 0.95 10.77 -2.18
N VAL A 64 1.39 11.74 -1.39
CA VAL A 64 2.23 11.45 -0.21
C VAL A 64 1.42 10.67 0.82
N ALA A 65 0.21 11.14 1.15
CA ALA A 65 -0.64 10.47 2.11
C ALA A 65 -1.05 9.07 1.64
N ALA A 66 -1.43 8.91 0.37
CA ALA A 66 -1.72 7.63 -0.26
C ALA A 66 -0.52 6.68 -0.24
N SER A 67 0.68 7.16 -0.58
CA SER A 67 1.90 6.35 -0.60
C SER A 67 2.31 5.92 0.81
N VAL A 68 2.24 6.82 1.79
CA VAL A 68 2.49 6.50 3.20
C VAL A 68 1.50 5.46 3.69
N GLY A 69 0.20 5.63 3.38
CA GLY A 69 -0.84 4.64 3.71
C GLY A 69 -0.55 3.27 3.12
N ALA A 70 -0.14 3.20 1.85
CA ALA A 70 0.27 1.97 1.19
C ALA A 70 1.46 1.29 1.89
N GLN A 71 2.52 2.05 2.21
CA GLN A 71 3.70 1.52 2.88
C GLN A 71 3.40 1.02 4.29
N VAL A 72 2.65 1.78 5.08
CA VAL A 72 2.27 1.39 6.44
C VAL A 72 1.45 0.10 6.41
N LEU A 73 0.49 -0.02 5.50
CA LEU A 73 -0.36 -1.20 5.44
C LEU A 73 0.38 -2.44 4.92
N MET A 74 1.24 -2.29 3.91
CA MET A 74 2.12 -3.37 3.45
C MET A 74 3.10 -3.81 4.55
N LEU A 75 3.65 -2.86 5.31
CA LEU A 75 4.50 -3.15 6.46
C LEU A 75 3.72 -3.94 7.52
N ALA A 76 2.52 -3.48 7.89
CA ALA A 76 1.66 -4.16 8.87
C ALA A 76 1.30 -5.58 8.42
N VAL A 77 0.79 -5.75 7.20
CA VAL A 77 0.49 -7.08 6.62
C VAL A 77 1.73 -7.95 6.62
N SER A 78 2.88 -7.36 6.37
CA SER A 78 4.09 -8.14 6.36
C SER A 78 4.59 -8.53 7.75
N LEU A 79 4.42 -7.68 8.75
CA LEU A 79 4.73 -8.02 10.14
C LEU A 79 3.77 -9.13 10.61
N LEU A 80 2.47 -8.99 10.31
CA LEU A 80 1.47 -10.02 10.56
C LEU A 80 1.79 -11.35 9.86
N SER A 81 2.27 -11.30 8.61
CA SER A 81 2.69 -12.49 7.88
C SER A 81 3.93 -13.14 8.48
N ALA A 82 4.82 -12.35 9.09
CA ALA A 82 5.97 -12.87 9.83
C ALA A 82 5.57 -13.50 11.17
N LEU A 83 4.44 -13.05 11.75
CA LEU A 83 3.78 -13.66 12.91
C LEU A 83 2.86 -14.83 12.54
N GLY A 84 2.76 -15.16 11.25
CA GLY A 84 1.94 -16.27 10.75
C GLY A 84 2.25 -17.57 11.48
N PRO A 85 1.24 -18.46 11.64
CA PRO A 85 1.22 -19.48 12.66
C PRO A 85 2.47 -20.35 12.57
N ILE A 86 3.23 -20.42 13.67
CA ILE A 86 4.04 -21.59 13.98
C ILE A 86 3.12 -22.76 13.72
N ARG A 87 3.46 -23.59 12.74
CA ARG A 87 2.66 -24.74 12.36
C ARG A 87 2.54 -25.60 13.61
N VAL A 88 1.42 -25.47 14.33
CA VAL A 88 1.01 -26.47 15.31
C VAL A 88 0.56 -27.63 14.47
N GLU A 89 1.54 -28.39 14.03
CA GLU A 89 1.36 -29.71 13.46
C GLU A 89 0.60 -30.52 14.52
N LYS A 90 -0.61 -30.93 14.16
CA LYS A 90 -1.43 -31.84 14.95
C LYS A 90 -1.38 -33.20 14.29
#